data_AF-A0A538BWP6-F1
#
_entry.id   AF-A0A538BWP6-F1
#
_cell.length_a   1.000
_cell.length_b   1.000
_cell.length_c   1.000
_cell.angle_alpha   90.00
_cell.angle_beta   90.00
_cell.angle_gamma   90.00
#
_symmetry.space_group_name_H-M   'P 1'
#
loop_
_entity.id
_entity.type
_entity.pdbx_description
1 polymer ?
#
loop_
_entity_poly.entity_id
_entity_poly.type
_entity_poly.pdbx_seq_one_letter_code
_entity_poly.pdbx_strand_id
1 'polypeptide(L)' 'MTEHQLFVFLAEVLVLVAAALLGAELALRLGVAPVVGELVAGIVLGPSLFGKLWPGGFSALF' A
#
# COMPACT_ATOMS: atom_id res chain seq x y z
N MET A 1 -14.92 -4.46 -17.85
CA MET A 1 -13.89 -3.52 -17.38
C MET A 1 -13.91 -2.30 -18.27
N THR A 2 -14.28 -1.14 -17.73
CA THR A 2 -14.09 0.14 -18.42
C THR A 2 -12.62 0.58 -18.32
N GLU A 3 -12.13 1.43 -19.23
CA GLU A 3 -10.75 1.93 -19.23
C GLU A 3 -10.37 2.57 -17.88
N HIS A 4 -11.34 3.25 -17.25
CA HIS A 4 -11.19 3.83 -15.92
C HIS A 4 -10.92 2.78 -14.83
N GLN A 5 -11.63 1.64 -14.87
CA GLN A 5 -11.40 0.56 -13.90
C GLN A 5 -10.00 -0.05 -14.05
N LEU A 6 -9.50 -0.18 -15.29
CA LEU A 6 -8.13 -0.67 -15.51
C LEU A 6 -7.10 0.32 -14.97
N PHE A 7 -7.32 1.62 -15.16
CA PHE A 7 -6.45 2.67 -14.63
C PHE A 7 -6.39 2.62 -13.10
N VAL A 8 -7.54 2.54 -12.42
CA VAL A 8 -7.61 2.47 -10.96
C VAL A 8 -6.92 1.21 -10.46
N PHE A 9 -7.16 0.06 -11.10
CA PHE A 9 -6.49 -1.20 -10.75
C PHE A 9 -4.97 -1.13 -10.90
N LEU A 10 -4.46 -0.51 -11.96
CA LEU A 10 -3.01 -0.30 -12.12
C LEU A 10 -2.45 0.65 -11.06
N ALA A 11 -3.21 1.69 -10.69
CA ALA A 11 -2.84 2.62 -9.63
C ALA A 11 -2.80 1.90 -8.26
N GLU A 12 -3.78 1.04 -7.97
CA GLU A 12 -3.80 0.16 -6.78
C GLU A 12 -2.54 -0.68 -6.70
N VAL A 13 -2.24 -1.44 -7.76
CA VAL A 13 -1.06 -2.32 -7.81
C VAL A 13 0.22 -1.51 -7.64
N LEU A 14 0.31 -0.35 -8.31
CA LEU A 14 1.46 0.54 -8.18
C LEU A 14 1.64 1.02 -6.73
N VAL A 15 0.57 1.46 -6.07
CA VAL A 15 0.61 1.95 -4.69
C VAL A 15 0.98 0.83 -3.72
N LEU A 16 0.41 -0.36 -3.89
CA LEU A 16 0.75 -1.53 -3.07
C LEU A 16 2.21 -1.94 -3.23
N VAL A 17 2.70 -2.05 -4.47
CA VAL A 17 4.10 -2.41 -4.75
C VAL A 17 5.06 -1.33 -4.24
N ALA A 18 4.76 -0.05 -4.49
CA ALA A 18 5.59 1.06 -4.01
C ALA A 18 5.69 1.07 -2.47
N ALA A 19 4.57 0.88 -1.78
CA ALA A 19 4.58 0.83 -0.31
C ALA A 19 5.32 -0.40 0.22
N ALA A 20 5.16 -1.57 -0.41
CA ALA A 20 5.90 -2.77 -0.04
C ALA A 20 7.41 -2.58 -0.19
N LEU A 21 7.86 -2.00 -1.31
CA LEU A 21 9.27 -1.71 -1.56
C LEU A 21 9.84 -0.69 -0.58
N LEU A 22 9.12 0.40 -0.31
CA LEU A 22 9.50 1.39 0.69
C LEU A 22 9.56 0.78 2.10
N GLY A 23 8.59 -0.07 2.44
CA GLY A 23 8.55 -0.80 3.70
C GLY A 23 9.75 -1.74 3.85
N ALA A 24 10.06 -2.52 2.81
CA ALA A 24 11.20 -3.43 2.76
C ALA A 24 12.54 -2.69 2.94
N GLU A 25 12.72 -1.56 2.25
CA GLU A 25 13.90 -0.70 2.37
C GLU A 25 14.04 -0.13 3.80
N LEU A 26 12.93 0.33 4.40
CA LEU A 26 12.93 0.81 5.79
C LEU A 26 13.26 -0.32 6.78
N ALA A 27 12.72 -1.52 6.57
CA ALA A 27 13.01 -2.69 7.39
C ALA A 27 14.50 -3.05 7.35
N LEU A 28 15.11 -3.04 6.16
CA LEU A 28 16.56 -3.26 6.00
C LEU A 28 17.38 -2.23 6.76
N ARG A 29 17.01 -0.95 6.69
CA ARG A 29 17.69 0.13 7.42
C ARG A 29 17.59 -0.02 8.95
N LEU A 30 16.51 -0.64 9.42
CA LEU A 30 16.29 -0.93 10.85
C LEU A 30 16.95 -2.25 11.29
N GLY A 31 17.56 -3.02 10.38
CA GLY A 31 18.21 -4.30 10.68
C GLY A 31 17.25 -5.46 10.91
N VAL A 32 15.99 -5.35 10.46
CA VAL A 32 14.99 -6.42 10.52
C VAL A 32 14.77 -7.04 9.14
N ALA A 33 14.11 -8.21 9.10
CA ALA A 33 13.83 -8.90 7.84
C ALA A 33 12.90 -8.04 6.94
N PRO A 34 13.15 -7.96 5.62
CA PRO A 34 12.36 -7.16 4.68
C PRO A 34 10.85 -7.42 4.73
N VAL A 35 10.47 -8.70 4.88
CA VAL A 35 9.08 -9.15 4.98
C VAL A 35 8.31 -8.43 6.09
N VAL A 36 8.97 -8.02 7.18
CA VAL A 36 8.33 -7.24 8.26
C VAL A 36 7.89 -5.89 7.74
N GLY A 37 8.73 -5.21 6.96
CA GLY A 37 8.42 -3.93 6.35
C GLY A 37 7.30 -4.00 5.31
N GLU A 38 7.29 -5.05 4.50
CA GLU A 38 6.22 -5.31 3.53
C GLU A 38 4.86 -5.53 4.21
N LEU A 39 4.83 -6.36 5.27
CA LEU A 39 3.62 -6.61 6.04
C LEU A 39 3.12 -5.35 6.76
N VAL A 40 4.02 -4.57 7.35
CA VAL A 40 3.67 -3.29 7.99
C VAL A 40 3.12 -2.31 6.96
N ALA A 41 3.73 -2.21 5.78
CA ALA A 41 3.23 -1.35 4.70
C ALA A 41 1.81 -1.77 4.27
N GLY A 42 1.54 -3.07 4.15
CA GLY A 42 0.19 -3.59 3.87
C GLY A 42 -0.83 -3.27 4.95
N ILE A 43 -0.46 -3.38 6.24
CA ILE A 43 -1.33 -3.01 7.37
C ILE A 43 -1.61 -1.50 7.37
N VAL A 44 -0.59 -0.69 7.10
CA VAL A 44 -0.71 0.77 7.03
C VAL A 44 -1.65 1.17 5.90
N LEU A 45 -1.50 0.60 4.70
CA LEU A 45 -2.39 0.87 3.56
C LEU A 45 -3.77 0.22 3.68
N GLY A 46 -3.93 -0.74 4.58
CA GLY A 46 -5.18 -1.45 4.76
C GLY A 46 -6.32 -0.58 5.35
N PRO A 47 -7.56 -1.08 5.31
CA PRO A 47 -8.75 -0.37 5.81
C PRO A 47 -8.65 -0.04 7.31
N SER A 48 -7.87 -0.81 8.06
CA SER A 48 -7.68 -0.64 9.51
C SER A 48 -6.97 0.66 9.89
N LEU A 49 -6.08 1.17 9.03
CA LEU A 49 -5.28 2.37 9.30
C LEU A 49 -5.50 3.44 8.23
N PHE A 50 -5.09 3.22 6.96
CA PHE A 50 -5.29 4.18 5.88
C PHE A 50 -6.78 4.48 5.64
N GLY A 51 -7.63 3.44 5.69
CA GLY A 51 -9.09 3.61 5.58
C GLY A 51 -9.71 4.47 6.69
N LYS A 52 -9.09 4.55 7.87
CA LYS A 52 -9.54 5.41 8.98
C LYS A 52 -8.93 6.81 8.93
N LEU A 53 -7.66 6.91 8.52
CA LEU A 53 -6.93 8.17 8.44
C LEU A 53 -7.42 9.03 7.28
N TRP A 54 -7.70 8.40 6.12
CA TRP A 54 -8.20 9.09 4.94
C TRP A 54 -9.25 8.25 4.20
N PRO A 55 -10.51 8.25 4.70
CA PRO A 55 -11.59 7.44 4.13
C PRO A 55 -11.84 7.74 2.64
N GLY A 56 -11.82 9.03 2.25
CA GLY A 56 -12.05 9.43 0.85
C GLY A 56 -10.93 9.00 -0.11
N GLY A 57 -9.68 8.98 0.35
CA GLY A 57 -8.55 8.48 -0.43
C GLY A 57 -8.57 6.96 -0.55
N PHE A 58 -8.94 6.27 0.53
CA PHE A 58 -9.15 4.83 0.53
C PHE A 58 -10.26 4.44 -0.44
N SER A 59 -11.47 4.99 -0.34
CA SER A 59 -12.59 4.64 -1.24
C SER A 59 -12.38 5.03 -2.71
N ALA A 60 -11.48 5.97 -3.00
CA ALA A 60 -11.13 6.32 -4.38
C ALA A 60 -10.15 5.33 -5.01
N LEU A 61 -9.40 4.60 -4.19
CA LEU A 61 -8.32 3.73 -4.62
C LEU A 61 -8.54 2.26 -4.24
N PHE A 62 -9.37 1.90 -3.26
CA PHE A 62 -9.63 0.54 -2.76
C PHE A 62 -11.13 0.36 -2.50
#